data_AF-A0A7R8CPP7-F1
#
_entry.id   AF-A0A7R8CPP7-F1
#
_cell.length_a   1.000
_cell.length_b   1.000
_cell.length_c   1.000
_cell.angle_alpha   90.00
_cell.angle_beta   90.00
_cell.angle_gamma   90.00
#
_symmetry.space_group_name_H-M   'P 1'
#
loop_
_entity.id
_entity.type
_entity.pdbx_description
1 polymer ?
#
loop_
_entity_poly.entity_id
_entity_poly.type
_entity_poly.pdbx_seq_one_letter_code
_entity_poly.pdbx_strand_id
1 'polypeptide(L)'
;MRILVGVKRVIDYAVKIRIRPDGKGVVTDGVKHSMNPFDEIAVEEAVRLKEKKIAKEIIVMTCGPTQSQDTLRTALAMGADRGIHVEVPPSEAETILPSKSVKCLVRSLKKKKWI
;
A
#
# COMPACT_ATOMS: atom_id res chain seq x y z
N MET A 1 -1.72 17.55 -13.05
CA MET A 1 -2.61 16.53 -12.47
C MET A 1 -2.01 16.01 -11.16
N ARG A 2 -2.82 15.55 -10.19
CA ARG A 2 -2.34 14.82 -9.00
C ARG A 2 -2.62 13.33 -9.20
N ILE A 3 -1.68 12.46 -8.87
CA ILE A 3 -1.84 11.00 -8.98
C ILE A 3 -1.90 10.41 -7.58
N LEU A 4 -2.85 9.51 -7.35
CA LEU A 4 -2.96 8.72 -6.14
C LEU A 4 -2.66 7.26 -6.48
N VAL A 5 -1.67 6.68 -5.80
CA VAL A 5 -1.27 5.28 -5.98
C VAL A 5 -1.51 4.52 -4.68
N GLY A 6 -2.28 3.43 -4.76
CA GLY A 6 -2.45 2.50 -3.63
C GLY A 6 -1.30 1.51 -3.58
N VAL A 7 -0.70 1.33 -2.41
CA VAL A 7 0.36 0.35 -2.18
C VAL A 7 -0.01 -0.56 -1.01
N LYS A 8 0.26 -1.85 -1.14
CA LYS A 8 -0.06 -2.88 -0.16
C LYS A 8 1.19 -3.63 0.27
N ARG A 9 1.32 -3.80 1.59
CA ARG A 9 2.29 -4.69 2.21
C ARG A 9 1.79 -6.13 2.10
N VAL A 10 2.59 -7.01 1.51
CA VAL A 10 2.28 -8.44 1.33
C VAL A 10 3.47 -9.30 1.73
N ILE A 11 3.26 -10.60 1.90
CA ILE A 11 4.37 -11.55 2.05
C ILE A 11 5.22 -11.49 0.78
N ASP A 12 6.54 -11.45 0.96
CA ASP A 12 7.48 -11.39 -0.16
C ASP A 12 7.27 -12.58 -1.11
N TYR A 13 7.25 -12.30 -2.42
CA TYR A 13 6.93 -13.30 -3.44
C TYR A 13 7.91 -14.48 -3.48
N ALA A 14 9.14 -14.30 -2.99
CA ALA A 14 10.14 -15.35 -2.89
C ALA A 14 9.95 -16.26 -1.67
N VAL A 15 9.07 -15.89 -0.72
CA VAL A 15 8.81 -16.71 0.48
C VAL A 15 7.73 -17.74 0.19
N LYS A 16 8.06 -19.01 0.46
CA LYS A 16 7.07 -20.09 0.45
C LYS A 16 6.11 -19.95 1.63
N ILE A 17 4.85 -19.68 1.32
CA ILE A 17 3.78 -19.57 2.33
C ILE A 17 3.57 -20.88 3.09
N ARG A 18 3.24 -20.77 4.38
CA ARG A 18 2.84 -21.88 5.24
C ARG A 18 1.45 -21.62 5.78
N ILE A 19 0.61 -22.65 5.78
CA ILE A 19 -0.75 -22.58 6.33
C ILE A 19 -0.65 -22.70 7.85
N ARG A 20 -1.43 -21.88 8.59
CA ARG A 20 -1.53 -21.99 10.05
C ARG A 20 -2.14 -23.35 10.43
N PRO A 21 -1.76 -23.94 11.59
CA PRO A 21 -2.31 -25.23 12.04
C PRO A 21 -3.84 -25.22 12.21
N ASP A 22 -4.44 -24.05 12.44
CA ASP A 22 -5.88 -23.87 12.59
C ASP A 22 -6.65 -23.85 11.25
N GLY A 23 -5.96 -23.88 10.11
CA GLY A 23 -6.54 -23.83 8.77
C GLY A 23 -7.19 -22.49 8.39
N LYS A 24 -7.07 -21.45 9.22
CA LYS A 24 -7.76 -20.16 9.03
C LYS A 24 -6.91 -19.06 8.38
N GLY A 25 -5.71 -19.39 7.90
CA GLY A 25 -4.86 -18.43 7.19
C GLY A 25 -3.43 -18.90 7.02
N VAL A 26 -2.54 -17.94 6.75
CA VAL A 26 -1.11 -18.17 6.55
C VAL A 26 -0.30 -17.64 7.73
N VAL A 27 0.87 -18.23 7.96
CA VAL A 27 1.83 -17.72 8.95
C VAL A 27 2.43 -16.42 8.43
N THR A 28 2.27 -15.34 9.19
CA THR A 28 2.77 -13.99 8.87
C THR A 28 3.87 -13.54 9.84
N ASP A 29 3.91 -14.11 11.05
CA ASP A 29 4.93 -13.79 12.06
C ASP A 29 6.31 -14.27 11.64
N GLY A 30 7.31 -13.38 11.76
CA GLY A 30 8.69 -13.66 11.36
C GLY A 30 8.91 -13.84 9.86
N VAL A 31 7.86 -13.67 9.04
CA VAL A 31 7.94 -13.77 7.59
C VAL A 31 8.32 -12.43 6.97
N LYS A 32 9.24 -12.45 6.01
CA LYS A 32 9.61 -11.26 5.24
C LYS A 32 8.41 -10.77 4.44
N HIS A 33 8.14 -9.47 4.56
CA HIS A 33 7.12 -8.78 3.77
C HIS A 33 7.80 -7.75 2.85
N SER A 34 7.11 -7.42 1.77
CA SER A 34 7.53 -6.43 0.79
C SER A 34 6.33 -5.64 0.25
N MET A 35 6.61 -4.63 -0.57
CA MET A 35 5.58 -4.07 -1.43
C MET A 35 5.08 -5.15 -2.39
N ASN A 36 3.79 -5.12 -2.71
CA ASN A 36 3.22 -5.94 -3.76
C ASN A 36 3.90 -5.58 -5.11
N PRO A 37 4.41 -6.56 -5.87
CA PRO A 37 5.13 -6.28 -7.13
C PRO A 37 4.33 -5.44 -8.14
N PHE A 38 3.00 -5.60 -8.18
CA PHE A 38 2.15 -4.77 -9.06
C PHE A 38 2.09 -3.31 -8.63
N ASP A 39 2.19 -3.05 -7.33
CA ASP A 39 2.13 -1.70 -6.79
C ASP A 39 3.45 -0.97 -7.04
N GLU A 40 4.58 -1.68 -7.08
CA GLU A 40 5.88 -1.12 -7.49
C GLU A 40 5.82 -0.58 -8.92
N ILE A 41 5.21 -1.33 -9.85
CA ILE A 41 4.99 -0.90 -11.23
C ILE A 41 4.07 0.33 -11.28
N ALA A 42 3.04 0.37 -10.44
CA ALA A 42 2.11 1.50 -10.39
C ALA A 42 2.79 2.79 -9.87
N VAL A 43 3.68 2.68 -8.88
CA VAL A 43 4.49 3.81 -8.39
C VAL A 43 5.45 4.28 -9.46
N GLU A 44 6.15 3.36 -10.14
CA GLU A 44 7.08 3.67 -11.23
C GLU A 44 6.41 4.44 -12.37
N GLU A 45 5.24 4.00 -12.84
CA GLU A 45 4.54 4.72 -13.92
C GLU A 45 4.08 6.12 -13.47
N ALA A 46 3.67 6.27 -12.20
CA ALA A 46 3.35 7.59 -11.66
C ALA A 46 4.57 8.52 -11.64
N VAL A 47 5.75 8.00 -11.28
CA VAL A 47 7.03 8.73 -11.33
C VAL A 47 7.36 9.16 -12.75
N ARG A 48 7.26 8.24 -13.73
CA ARG A 48 7.48 8.56 -15.16
C ARG A 48 6.55 9.67 -15.67
N LEU A 49 5.28 9.64 -15.27
CA LEU A 49 4.33 10.71 -15.65
C LEU A 49 4.69 12.06 -15.02
N LYS A 50 5.29 12.07 -13.83
CA LYS A 50 5.80 13.29 -13.19
C LYS A 50 7.07 13.80 -13.87
N GLU A 51 8.00 12.93 -14.23
CA GLU A 51 9.20 13.29 -15.01
C GLU A 51 8.85 13.89 -16.38
N LYS A 52 7.81 13.34 -17.04
CA LYS A 52 7.23 13.90 -18.27
C LYS A 52 6.44 15.20 -18.05
N LYS A 53 6.38 15.72 -16.82
CA LYS A 53 5.65 16.93 -16.41
C LYS A 53 4.12 16.86 -16.64
N ILE A 54 3.57 15.66 -16.78
CA ILE A 54 2.12 15.41 -16.91
C ILE A 54 1.47 15.43 -15.51
N ALA A 55 2.14 14.81 -14.54
CA ALA A 55 1.78 14.87 -13.13
C ALA A 55 2.56 15.96 -12.39
N LYS A 56 1.90 16.61 -11.42
CA LYS A 56 2.52 17.63 -10.54
C LYS A 56 2.87 17.07 -9.16
N GLU A 57 2.15 16.05 -8.71
CA GLU A 57 2.31 15.47 -7.38
C GLU A 57 1.87 13.99 -7.41
N ILE A 58 2.63 13.15 -6.74
CA ILE A 58 2.36 11.73 -6.54
C ILE A 58 2.11 11.51 -5.05
N ILE A 59 0.91 11.03 -4.72
CA ILE A 59 0.53 10.69 -3.36
C ILE A 59 0.38 9.18 -3.30
N VAL A 60 1.06 8.55 -2.35
CA VAL A 60 0.99 7.11 -2.12
C VAL A 60 0.17 6.84 -0.87
N MET A 61 -0.67 5.80 -0.92
CA MET A 61 -1.52 5.43 0.21
C MET A 61 -1.44 3.94 0.50
N THR A 62 -1.34 3.60 1.78
CA THR A 62 -1.52 2.23 2.24
C THR A 62 -2.59 2.15 3.33
N CYS A 63 -3.17 0.96 3.48
CA CYS A 63 -4.15 0.65 4.50
C CYS A 63 -3.76 -0.67 5.17
N GLY A 64 -3.53 -0.65 6.48
CA GLY A 64 -3.06 -1.83 7.20
C GLY A 64 -2.49 -1.49 8.57
N PRO A 65 -1.77 -2.43 9.20
CA PRO A 65 -1.20 -2.22 10.52
C PRO A 65 0.00 -1.27 10.44
N THR A 66 0.48 -0.81 11.59
CA THR A 66 1.60 0.14 11.71
C THR A 66 2.83 -0.27 10.89
N GLN A 67 3.07 -1.59 10.73
CA GLN A 67 4.17 -2.11 9.91
C GLN A 67 4.09 -1.65 8.45
N SER A 68 2.90 -1.46 7.86
CA SER A 68 2.71 -1.01 6.47
C SER A 68 3.34 0.35 6.14
N GLN A 69 3.77 1.11 7.16
CA GLN A 69 4.60 2.29 6.94
C GLN A 69 5.93 1.99 6.25
N ASP A 70 6.47 0.77 6.38
CA ASP A 70 7.64 0.31 5.63
C ASP A 70 7.47 0.49 4.12
N THR A 71 6.32 0.05 3.61
CA THR A 71 5.93 0.06 2.21
C THR A 71 5.72 1.49 1.72
N LEU A 72 5.14 2.35 2.56
CA LEU A 72 5.06 3.79 2.26
C LEU A 72 6.44 4.43 2.14
N ARG A 73 7.37 4.11 3.05
CA ARG A 73 8.74 4.65 2.99
C ARG A 73 9.45 4.21 1.71
N THR A 74 9.28 2.95 1.28
CA THR A 74 9.79 2.48 -0.01
C THR A 74 9.22 3.30 -1.17
N ALA A 75 7.90 3.52 -1.20
CA ALA A 75 7.27 4.29 -2.27
C ALA A 75 7.70 5.77 -2.29
N LEU A 76 7.93 6.37 -1.12
CA LEU A 76 8.50 7.72 -1.00
C LEU A 76 9.94 7.76 -1.52
N ALA A 77 10.76 6.77 -1.19
CA ALA A 77 12.12 6.65 -1.70
C ALA A 77 12.18 6.45 -3.23
N MET A 78 11.16 5.83 -3.83
CA MET A 78 11.04 5.70 -5.29
C MET A 78 10.70 7.01 -6.01
N GLY A 79 10.22 8.05 -5.31
CA GLY A 79 9.91 9.36 -5.92
C GLY A 79 8.50 9.88 -5.67
N ALA A 80 7.70 9.22 -4.82
CA ALA A 80 6.43 9.78 -4.37
C ALA A 80 6.65 11.00 -3.46
N ASP A 81 5.76 12.00 -3.56
CA ASP A 81 5.89 13.26 -2.81
C ASP A 81 5.38 13.12 -1.37
N ARG A 82 4.28 12.38 -1.18
CA ARG A 82 3.57 12.31 0.10
C ARG A 82 2.97 10.94 0.34
N GLY A 83 3.04 10.49 1.60
CA GLY A 83 2.45 9.24 2.06
C GLY A 83 1.21 9.44 2.92
N ILE A 84 0.20 8.59 2.72
CA ILE A 84 -0.98 8.50 3.57
C ILE A 84 -1.06 7.08 4.13
N HIS A 85 -0.94 6.96 5.44
CA HIS A 85 -1.20 5.72 6.14
C HIS A 85 -2.62 5.73 6.71
N VAL A 86 -3.46 4.79 6.30
CA VAL A 86 -4.73 4.49 6.95
C VAL A 86 -4.48 3.31 7.88
N GLU A 87 -4.28 3.62 9.16
CA GLU A 87 -4.01 2.60 10.17
C GLU A 87 -5.26 1.76 10.45
N VAL A 88 -5.08 0.45 10.41
CA VAL A 88 -6.11 -0.56 10.69
C VAL A 88 -5.50 -1.60 11.63
N PRO A 89 -6.21 -2.04 12.68
CA PRO A 89 -5.70 -3.06 13.60
C PRO A 89 -5.27 -4.34 12.86
N PRO A 90 -4.22 -5.05 13.32
CA PRO A 90 -3.77 -6.29 12.70
C PRO A 90 -4.87 -7.35 12.53
N SER A 91 -5.81 -7.42 13.49
CA SER A 91 -6.96 -8.33 13.46
C SER A 91 -7.90 -8.08 12.28
N GLU A 92 -7.97 -6.86 11.77
CA GLU A 92 -8.80 -6.48 10.64
C GLU A 92 -8.01 -6.41 9.32
N ALA A 93 -6.68 -6.31 9.41
CA ALA A 93 -5.78 -6.18 8.27
C ALA A 93 -5.83 -7.40 7.33
N GLU A 94 -5.92 -8.61 7.87
CA GLU A 94 -6.07 -9.84 7.08
C GLU A 94 -7.38 -9.86 6.28
N THR A 95 -8.42 -9.13 6.72
CA THR A 95 -9.74 -9.08 6.08
C THR A 95 -9.91 -7.88 5.15
N ILE A 96 -8.86 -7.09 4.89
CA ILE A 96 -8.91 -5.98 3.93
C ILE A 96 -8.84 -6.54 2.51
N LEU A 97 -10.02 -6.85 1.99
CA LEU A 97 -10.24 -7.11 0.58
C LEU A 97 -9.98 -5.84 -0.26
N PRO A 98 -9.67 -5.98 -1.56
CA PRO A 98 -9.48 -4.83 -2.46
C PRO A 98 -10.61 -3.80 -2.39
N SER A 99 -11.86 -4.27 -2.26
CA SER A 99 -13.04 -3.41 -2.12
C SER A 99 -13.03 -2.55 -0.85
N LYS A 100 -12.50 -3.07 0.27
CA LYS A 100 -12.33 -2.31 1.51
C LYS A 100 -11.18 -1.30 1.40
N SER A 101 -10.09 -1.65 0.72
CA SER A 101 -8.99 -0.71 0.43
C SER A 101 -9.47 0.51 -0.35
N VAL A 102 -10.30 0.29 -1.38
CA VAL A 102 -10.91 1.38 -2.17
C VAL A 102 -11.87 2.22 -1.32
N LYS A 103 -12.69 1.60 -0.46
CA LYS A 103 -13.53 2.37 0.48
C LYS A 103 -12.70 3.21 1.46
N CYS A 104 -11.58 2.68 1.97
CA CYS A 104 -10.66 3.43 2.82
C CYS A 104 -10.05 4.62 2.08
N LEU A 105 -9.65 4.41 0.81
CA LEU A 105 -9.17 5.45 -0.09
C LEU A 105 -10.20 6.56 -0.27
N VAL A 106 -11.43 6.21 -0.68
CA VAL A 106 -12.53 7.16 -0.89
C VAL A 106 -12.88 7.90 0.40
N ARG A 107 -12.85 7.23 1.55
CA ARG A 107 -13.14 7.86 2.85
C ARG A 107 -12.03 8.84 3.26
N SER A 108 -10.77 8.49 3.01
CA SER A 108 -9.62 9.36 3.26
C SER A 108 -9.66 10.60 2.35
N LEU A 109 -9.99 10.40 1.07
CA LEU A 109 -10.22 11.45 0.07
C LEU A 109 -11.33 12.44 0.46
N LYS A 110 -12.40 11.95 1.11
CA LYS A 110 -13.51 12.80 1.60
C LYS A 110 -13.18 13.55 2.89
N LYS A 111 -12.41 12.94 3.81
CA LYS A 111 -12.09 13.50 5.13
C LYS A 111 -10.99 14.55 5.10
N LYS A 112 -9.91 14.27 4.37
CA LYS A 112 -8.88 15.27 4.09
C LYS A 112 -9.34 15.98 2.82
N LYS A 113 -9.66 17.28 2.87
CA LYS A 113 -9.94 18.05 1.65
C LYS A 113 -8.79 17.81 0.67
N TRP A 114 -9.05 17.02 -0.37
CA TRP A 114 -8.17 16.83 -1.52
C TRP A 114 -8.30 17.97 -2.55
N ILE A 115 -9.06 19.02 -2.19
CA ILE A 115 -9.20 20.30 -2.88
C ILE A 115 -8.23 21.29 -2.20
#